data_AF-A0AA36MY58-F1
#
_entry.id   AF-A0AA36MY58-F1
#
_cell.length_a   1.000
_cell.length_b   1.000
_cell.length_c   1.000
_cell.angle_alpha   90.00
_cell.angle_beta   90.00
_cell.angle_gamma   90.00
#
_symmetry.space_group_name_H-M   'P 1'
#
loop_
_entity.id
_entity.type
_entity.pdbx_description
1 polymer ?
#
loop_
_entity_poly.entity_id
_entity_poly.type
_entity_poly.pdbx_seq_one_letter_code
_entity_poly.pdbx_strand_id
1 'polypeptide(L)'
;MIGSTEARTTNSMPYPKKTSETIEQVAKKFYAKSQFAATALAAFGTPSLSFCSILAIELASLLMTLVRKGIIEARTYHIVYAFSLFIMFPCLVATIHSGDELAEMAAFRGLTACALAVDLRLTYGFSKYITWAISIVGGYFLVDMLCPVMGVTVFKWFFAWPGMMWSAADTLRSFYNVKDKSWSNEGAAQQAETEKKADMDPQPAGDEGHATKEEVAKGSFPYVTPSLG
;
A
#
# COMPACT_ATOMS: atom_id res chain seq x y z
N MET A 1 21.64 -5.69 -7.39
CA MET A 1 20.21 -6.01 -7.65
C MET A 1 20.08 -6.40 -9.11
N ILE A 2 19.67 -7.63 -9.44
CA ILE A 2 19.45 -8.07 -10.82
C ILE A 2 17.95 -8.32 -10.99
N GLY A 3 17.33 -7.54 -11.87
CA GLY A 3 15.90 -7.56 -12.21
C GLY A 3 15.48 -6.14 -12.57
N SER A 4 14.99 -5.92 -13.79
CA SER A 4 14.56 -4.59 -14.21
C SER A 4 13.47 -4.09 -13.27
N THR A 5 13.69 -2.92 -12.68
CA THR A 5 12.81 -2.33 -11.67
C THR A 5 11.43 -2.01 -12.25
N GLU A 6 11.35 -1.87 -13.57
CA GLU A 6 10.22 -1.36 -14.35
C GLU A 6 9.16 -2.42 -14.71
N ALA A 7 9.51 -3.72 -14.72
CA ALA A 7 8.65 -4.79 -15.23
C ALA A 7 8.21 -5.81 -14.17
N ARG A 8 7.81 -5.34 -12.98
CA ARG A 8 7.13 -6.19 -11.98
C ARG A 8 5.62 -6.01 -12.10
N THR A 9 4.88 -7.11 -12.12
CA THR A 9 3.44 -7.19 -12.41
C THR A 9 2.55 -6.24 -11.61
N THR A 10 2.91 -5.89 -10.37
CA THR A 10 2.22 -4.86 -9.56
C THR A 10 2.83 -3.46 -9.66
N ASN A 11 4.09 -3.34 -10.07
CA ASN A 11 4.78 -2.06 -10.26
C ASN A 11 4.37 -1.38 -11.58
N SER A 12 3.85 -2.17 -12.53
CA SER A 12 3.26 -1.73 -13.79
C SER A 12 1.78 -1.35 -13.69
N MET A 13 1.16 -1.43 -12.51
CA MET A 13 -0.25 -1.08 -12.36
C MET A 13 -0.39 0.45 -12.38
N PRO A 14 -1.18 1.03 -13.30
CA PRO A 14 -1.32 2.47 -13.38
C PRO A 14 -2.01 2.98 -12.11
N TYR A 15 -1.37 3.92 -11.42
CA TYR A 15 -2.02 4.69 -10.37
C TYR A 15 -2.87 5.81 -11.01
N PRO A 16 -3.91 6.31 -10.32
CA PRO A 16 -4.66 7.46 -10.79
C PRO A 16 -3.74 8.65 -11.12
N LYS A 17 -4.01 9.38 -12.21
CA LYS A 17 -3.15 10.46 -12.78
C LYS A 17 -2.81 11.64 -11.84
N LYS A 18 -3.34 11.64 -10.62
CA LYS A 18 -3.11 12.68 -9.59
C LYS A 18 -2.62 12.09 -8.26
N THR A 19 -2.20 10.83 -8.24
CA THR A 19 -1.63 10.21 -7.04
C THR A 19 -0.19 10.70 -6.88
N SER A 20 0.15 11.20 -5.70
CA SER A 20 1.53 11.61 -5.42
C SER A 20 2.44 10.39 -5.37
N GLU A 21 3.67 10.54 -5.87
CA GLU A 21 4.67 9.47 -5.88
C GLU A 21 4.87 8.84 -4.49
N THR A 22 4.77 9.66 -3.44
CA THR A 22 4.91 9.18 -2.06
C THR A 22 3.76 8.26 -1.64
N ILE A 23 2.51 8.53 -2.05
CA ILE A 23 1.37 7.62 -1.79
C ILE A 23 1.59 6.31 -2.54
N GLU A 24 2.07 6.37 -3.78
CA GLU A 24 2.38 5.17 -4.54
C GLU A 24 3.44 4.31 -3.84
N GLN A 25 4.53 4.92 -3.36
CA GLN A 25 5.59 4.22 -2.65
C GLN A 25 5.07 3.55 -1.36
N VAL A 26 4.20 4.23 -0.59
CA VAL A 26 3.58 3.64 0.61
C VAL A 26 2.67 2.47 0.24
N ALA A 27 1.83 2.62 -0.79
CA ALA A 27 0.97 1.54 -1.26
C ALA A 27 1.79 0.33 -1.75
N LYS A 28 2.87 0.56 -2.50
CA LYS A 28 3.81 -0.48 -2.95
C LYS A 28 4.45 -1.20 -1.77
N LYS A 29 4.89 -0.47 -0.73
CA LYS A 29 5.46 -1.05 0.50
C LYS A 29 4.43 -1.91 1.23
N PHE A 30 3.19 -1.44 1.35
CA PHE A 30 2.09 -2.20 1.94
C PHE A 30 1.85 -3.51 1.17
N TYR A 31 1.69 -3.44 -0.15
CA TYR A 31 1.49 -4.62 -0.98
C TYR A 31 2.65 -5.61 -0.91
N ALA A 32 3.90 -5.12 -0.88
CA ALA A 32 5.07 -5.96 -0.70
C ALA A 32 5.01 -6.72 0.64
N LYS A 33 4.72 -6.03 1.75
CA LYS A 33 4.53 -6.66 3.07
C LYS A 33 3.43 -7.72 3.02
N SER A 34 2.30 -7.43 2.39
CA SER A 34 1.20 -8.39 2.29
C SER A 34 1.56 -9.61 1.44
N GLN A 35 2.39 -9.48 0.41
CA GLN A 35 2.89 -10.62 -0.37
C GLN A 35 3.84 -11.50 0.46
N PHE A 36 4.69 -10.91 1.30
CA PHE A 36 5.50 -11.68 2.26
C PHE A 36 4.60 -12.42 3.25
N ALA A 37 3.59 -11.75 3.79
CA ALA A 37 2.64 -12.37 4.72
C ALA A 37 1.88 -13.53 4.06
N ALA A 38 1.37 -13.34 2.84
CA ALA A 38 0.70 -14.39 2.09
C ALA A 38 1.61 -15.60 1.85
N THR A 39 2.87 -15.38 1.48
CA THR A 39 3.83 -16.46 1.25
C THR A 39 4.17 -17.20 2.56
N ALA A 40 4.37 -16.48 3.66
CA ALA A 40 4.66 -17.08 4.96
C ALA A 40 3.46 -17.88 5.50
N LEU A 41 2.25 -17.37 5.32
CA LEU A 41 1.02 -18.08 5.70
C LEU A 41 0.71 -19.25 4.78
N ALA A 42 1.09 -19.21 3.51
CA ALA A 42 1.02 -20.39 2.64
C ALA A 42 2.00 -21.49 3.05
N ALA A 43 3.15 -21.13 3.64
CA ALA A 43 4.16 -22.08 4.08
C ALA A 43 3.86 -22.70 5.46
N PHE A 44 3.33 -21.91 6.39
CA PHE A 44 3.14 -22.33 7.78
C PHE A 44 1.71 -22.28 8.29
N GLY A 45 0.83 -21.53 7.63
CA GLY A 45 -0.52 -21.30 8.09
C GLY A 45 -1.41 -22.54 7.97
N THR A 46 -2.50 -22.53 8.72
CA THR A 46 -3.54 -23.55 8.59
C THR A 46 -4.12 -23.58 7.17
N PRO A 47 -4.81 -24.67 6.76
CA PRO A 47 -5.48 -24.72 5.45
C PRO A 47 -6.38 -23.51 5.19
N SER A 48 -7.09 -23.03 6.21
CA SER A 48 -7.94 -21.84 6.12
C SER A 48 -7.14 -20.56 5.86
N LEU A 49 -6.03 -20.34 6.58
CA LEU A 49 -5.17 -19.16 6.35
C LEU A 49 -4.50 -19.19 4.98
N SER A 50 -4.02 -20.36 4.57
CA SER A 50 -3.45 -20.59 3.24
C SER A 50 -4.48 -20.27 2.15
N PHE A 51 -5.70 -20.77 2.28
CA PHE A 51 -6.80 -20.49 1.34
C PHE A 51 -7.13 -18.99 1.26
N CYS A 52 -7.26 -18.30 2.40
CA CYS A 52 -7.52 -16.86 2.43
C CYS A 52 -6.40 -16.05 1.75
N SER A 53 -5.15 -16.47 1.91
CA SER A 53 -4.01 -15.81 1.25
C SER A 53 -4.06 -15.96 -0.28
N ILE A 54 -4.43 -17.15 -0.76
CA ILE A 54 -4.59 -17.43 -2.19
C ILE A 54 -5.74 -16.61 -2.77
N LEU A 55 -6.87 -16.51 -2.05
CA LEU A 55 -8.02 -15.72 -2.48
C LEU A 55 -7.64 -14.25 -2.76
N ALA A 56 -6.81 -13.65 -1.92
CA ALA A 56 -6.34 -12.28 -2.15
C ALA A 56 -5.43 -12.15 -3.40
N ILE A 57 -4.62 -13.18 -3.69
CA ILE A 57 -3.77 -13.22 -4.89
C ILE A 57 -4.64 -13.35 -6.15
N GLU A 58 -5.64 -14.22 -6.14
CA GLU A 58 -6.55 -14.41 -7.27
C GLU A 58 -7.46 -13.20 -7.51
N LEU A 59 -7.91 -12.53 -6.45
CA LEU A 59 -8.61 -11.25 -6.62
C LEU A 59 -7.72 -10.19 -7.26
N ALA A 60 -6.43 -10.14 -6.93
CA ALA A 60 -5.50 -9.21 -7.56
C ALA A 60 -5.36 -9.47 -9.07
N SER A 61 -5.28 -10.73 -9.49
CA SER A 61 -5.15 -11.11 -10.91
C SER A 61 -6.43 -10.80 -11.70
N LEU A 62 -7.60 -11.08 -11.11
CA LEU A 62 -8.90 -10.73 -11.66
C LEU A 62 -9.05 -9.21 -11.84
N LEU A 63 -8.81 -8.43 -10.77
CA LEU A 63 -8.95 -6.98 -10.80
C LEU A 63 -8.00 -6.34 -11.81
N MET A 64 -6.76 -6.85 -11.94
CA MET A 64 -5.80 -6.37 -12.92
C MET A 64 -6.32 -6.58 -14.36
N THR A 65 -6.99 -7.71 -14.60
CA THR A 65 -7.62 -8.01 -15.90
C THR A 65 -8.79 -7.07 -16.19
N LEU A 66 -9.63 -6.78 -15.19
CA LEU A 66 -10.77 -5.86 -15.34
C LEU A 66 -10.31 -4.44 -15.70
N VAL A 67 -9.23 -3.95 -15.07
CA VAL A 67 -8.65 -2.64 -15.41
C VAL A 67 -8.09 -2.63 -16.84
N ARG A 68 -7.36 -3.67 -17.26
CA ARG A 68 -6.81 -3.77 -18.63
C ARG A 68 -7.90 -3.79 -19.70
N LYS A 69 -9.06 -4.36 -19.38
CA LYS A 69 -10.24 -4.36 -20.24
C LYS A 69 -11.05 -3.04 -20.17
N GLY A 70 -10.64 -2.08 -19.35
CA GLY A 70 -11.35 -0.81 -19.17
C GLY A 70 -12.71 -0.95 -18.46
N ILE A 71 -12.97 -2.07 -17.79
CA ILE A 71 -14.25 -2.33 -17.10
C ILE A 71 -14.30 -1.58 -15.77
N ILE A 72 -13.16 -1.46 -15.07
CA ILE A 72 -13.05 -0.73 -13.81
C ILE A 72 -11.87 0.25 -13.86
N GLU A 73 -11.95 1.31 -13.07
CA GLU A 73 -10.86 2.26 -12.90
C GLU A 73 -9.74 1.74 -11.99
N ALA A 74 -8.54 2.28 -12.14
CA ALA A 74 -7.39 2.00 -11.27
C ALA A 74 -7.67 2.26 -9.78
N ARG A 75 -8.48 3.29 -9.48
CA ARG A 75 -8.88 3.59 -8.10
C ARG A 75 -9.68 2.44 -7.49
N THR A 76 -10.65 1.91 -8.23
CA THR A 76 -11.47 0.77 -7.80
C THR A 76 -10.60 -0.47 -7.56
N TYR A 77 -9.63 -0.73 -8.44
CA TYR A 77 -8.64 -1.79 -8.24
C TYR A 77 -7.94 -1.68 -6.88
N HIS A 78 -7.35 -0.53 -6.56
CA HIS A 78 -6.58 -0.37 -5.32
C HIS A 78 -7.45 -0.50 -4.06
N ILE A 79 -8.68 0.02 -4.11
CA ILE A 79 -9.64 -0.08 -3.00
C ILE A 79 -10.03 -1.55 -2.76
N VAL A 80 -10.53 -2.23 -3.79
CA VAL A 80 -10.99 -3.62 -3.67
C VAL A 80 -9.82 -4.55 -3.31
N TYR A 81 -8.64 -4.32 -3.91
CA TYR A 81 -7.45 -5.09 -3.57
C TYR A 81 -7.01 -4.87 -2.12
N ALA A 82 -7.00 -3.63 -1.62
CA ALA A 82 -6.71 -3.36 -0.21
C ALA A 82 -7.69 -4.08 0.73
N PHE A 83 -8.99 -4.09 0.40
CA PHE A 83 -9.98 -4.86 1.16
C PHE A 83 -9.73 -6.37 1.10
N SER A 84 -9.34 -6.92 -0.05
CA SER A 84 -9.02 -8.35 -0.13
C SER A 84 -7.82 -8.75 0.74
N LEU A 85 -6.84 -7.86 0.89
CA LEU A 85 -5.71 -8.09 1.78
C LEU A 85 -6.12 -7.98 3.25
N PHE A 86 -7.10 -7.13 3.56
CA PHE A 86 -7.63 -6.97 4.91
C PHE A 86 -8.37 -8.23 5.41
N ILE A 87 -9.03 -8.99 4.53
CA ILE A 87 -9.74 -10.24 4.89
C ILE A 87 -8.83 -11.26 5.59
N MET A 88 -7.53 -11.24 5.32
CA MET A 88 -6.57 -12.13 5.96
C MET A 88 -6.43 -11.88 7.46
N PHE A 89 -6.62 -10.63 7.92
CA PHE A 89 -6.48 -10.24 9.32
C PHE A 89 -7.50 -10.91 10.26
N PRO A 90 -8.83 -10.85 10.03
CA PRO A 90 -9.78 -11.54 10.89
C PRO A 90 -9.60 -13.06 10.88
N CYS A 91 -9.21 -13.67 9.76
CA CYS A 91 -8.91 -15.11 9.71
C CYS A 91 -7.69 -15.47 10.59
N LEU A 92 -6.65 -14.63 10.56
CA LEU A 92 -5.48 -14.78 11.43
C LEU A 92 -5.85 -14.64 12.90
N VAL A 93 -6.63 -13.62 13.25
CA VAL A 93 -7.10 -13.40 14.64
C VAL A 93 -7.96 -14.59 15.10
N ALA A 94 -8.90 -15.06 14.26
CA ALA A 94 -9.71 -16.22 14.57
C ALA A 94 -8.86 -17.48 14.80
N THR A 95 -7.80 -17.67 14.01
CA THR A 95 -6.87 -18.81 14.18
C THR A 95 -6.09 -18.71 15.50
N ILE A 96 -5.57 -17.52 15.82
CA ILE A 96 -4.84 -17.26 17.08
C ILE A 96 -5.73 -17.43 18.32
N HIS A 97 -7.05 -17.28 18.18
CA HIS A 97 -8.03 -17.43 19.26
C HIS A 97 -8.88 -18.70 19.14
N SER A 98 -8.48 -19.66 18.30
CA SER A 98 -9.24 -20.89 18.08
C SER A 98 -9.20 -21.84 19.27
N GLY A 99 -8.18 -21.74 20.14
CA GLY A 99 -7.93 -22.69 21.23
C GLY A 99 -7.27 -23.99 20.76
N ASP A 100 -7.06 -24.16 19.46
CA ASP A 100 -6.28 -25.26 18.89
C ASP A 100 -4.80 -24.86 18.87
N GLU A 101 -4.02 -25.48 19.77
CA GLU A 101 -2.60 -25.21 19.93
C GLU A 101 -1.81 -25.41 18.63
N LEU A 102 -2.15 -26.41 17.80
CA LEU A 102 -1.46 -26.65 16.54
C LEU A 102 -1.71 -25.52 15.54
N ALA A 103 -2.97 -25.08 15.44
CA ALA A 103 -3.37 -23.98 14.58
C ALA A 103 -2.73 -22.65 15.02
N GLU A 104 -2.66 -22.42 16.33
CA GLU A 104 -2.02 -21.24 16.92
C GLU A 104 -0.51 -21.24 16.67
N MET A 105 0.17 -22.37 16.86
CA MET A 105 1.60 -22.52 16.55
C MET A 105 1.90 -22.27 15.08
N ALA A 106 1.08 -22.83 14.19
CA ALA A 106 1.14 -22.58 12.75
C ALA A 106 1.05 -21.07 12.43
N ALA A 107 0.10 -20.37 13.04
CA ALA A 107 -0.06 -18.92 12.87
C ALA A 107 1.18 -18.13 13.37
N PHE A 108 1.75 -18.49 14.52
CA PHE A 108 2.94 -17.80 15.04
C PHE A 108 4.19 -18.06 14.21
N ARG A 109 4.38 -19.28 13.71
CA ARG A 109 5.49 -19.61 12.78
C ARG A 109 5.36 -18.76 11.52
N GLY A 110 4.15 -18.66 10.96
CA GLY A 110 3.86 -17.81 9.80
C GLY A 110 4.13 -16.32 10.08
N LEU A 111 3.69 -15.80 11.22
CA LEU A 111 3.94 -14.41 11.62
C LEU A 111 5.44 -14.12 11.81
N THR A 112 6.17 -15.02 12.47
CA THR A 112 7.60 -14.88 12.73
C THR A 112 8.40 -14.96 11.44
N ALA A 113 8.09 -15.93 10.57
CA ALA A 113 8.70 -16.05 9.25
C ALA A 113 8.43 -14.79 8.40
N CYS A 114 7.21 -14.26 8.43
CA CYS A 114 6.85 -13.03 7.75
C CYS A 114 7.66 -11.83 8.26
N ALA A 115 7.73 -11.64 9.58
CA ALA A 115 8.49 -10.53 10.19
C ALA A 115 9.96 -10.58 9.78
N LEU A 116 10.60 -11.75 9.92
CA LEU A 116 11.98 -11.95 9.46
C LEU A 116 12.13 -11.68 7.95
N ALA A 117 11.19 -12.14 7.13
CA ALA A 117 11.28 -11.96 5.68
C ALA A 117 11.18 -10.49 5.29
N VAL A 118 10.27 -9.76 5.93
CA VAL A 118 10.08 -8.32 5.74
C VAL A 118 11.33 -7.55 6.17
N ASP A 119 11.88 -7.83 7.35
CA ASP A 119 13.05 -7.10 7.84
C ASP A 119 14.30 -7.39 7.01
N LEU A 120 14.60 -8.67 6.76
CA LEU A 120 15.76 -9.07 5.96
C LEU A 120 15.71 -8.49 4.54
N ARG A 121 14.53 -8.41 3.93
CA ARG A 121 14.39 -7.99 2.53
C ARG A 121 14.17 -6.50 2.35
N LEU A 122 13.31 -5.88 3.16
CA LEU A 122 12.95 -4.46 3.02
C LEU A 122 13.89 -3.55 3.81
N THR A 123 14.45 -4.01 4.93
CA THR A 123 15.37 -3.21 5.76
C THR A 123 16.83 -3.51 5.41
N TYR A 124 17.22 -4.78 5.33
CA TYR A 124 18.62 -5.17 5.08
C TYR A 124 18.96 -5.47 3.61
N GLY A 125 17.96 -5.54 2.72
CA GLY A 125 18.19 -5.70 1.28
C GLY A 125 18.75 -7.06 0.85
N PHE A 126 18.66 -8.11 1.68
CA PHE A 126 19.18 -9.45 1.37
C PHE A 126 18.50 -10.09 0.16
N SER A 127 19.18 -11.04 -0.49
CA SER A 127 18.64 -11.75 -1.66
C SER A 127 17.40 -12.56 -1.30
N LYS A 128 16.46 -12.73 -2.27
CA LYS A 128 15.20 -13.46 -2.02
C LYS A 128 15.41 -14.89 -1.50
N TYR A 129 16.47 -15.55 -1.95
CA TYR A 129 16.79 -16.92 -1.56
C TYR A 129 17.28 -16.99 -0.12
N ILE A 130 18.17 -16.07 0.27
CA ILE A 130 18.68 -15.98 1.64
C ILE A 130 17.57 -15.58 2.61
N THR A 131 16.76 -14.57 2.24
CA THR A 131 15.61 -14.12 3.01
C THR A 131 14.72 -15.31 3.37
N TRP A 132 14.23 -16.07 2.37
CA TRP A 132 13.30 -17.15 2.65
C TRP A 132 13.93 -18.35 3.37
N ALA A 133 15.19 -18.68 3.07
CA ALA A 133 15.90 -19.73 3.80
C ALA A 133 15.99 -19.42 5.31
N ILE A 134 16.39 -18.19 5.66
CA ILE A 134 16.48 -17.76 7.05
C ILE A 134 15.10 -17.63 7.68
N SER A 135 14.12 -17.04 6.98
CA SER A 135 12.78 -16.83 7.51
C SER A 135 12.03 -18.13 7.81
N ILE A 136 12.15 -19.15 6.95
CA ILE A 136 11.50 -20.45 7.17
C ILE A 136 12.13 -21.16 8.36
N VAL A 137 13.47 -21.27 8.38
CA VAL A 137 14.21 -21.90 9.47
C VAL A 137 13.95 -21.15 10.78
N GLY A 138 14.14 -19.83 10.79
CA GLY A 138 13.92 -18.99 11.96
C GLY A 138 12.48 -19.04 12.46
N GLY A 139 11.49 -18.98 11.56
CA GLY A 139 10.08 -19.06 11.93
C GLY A 139 9.71 -20.36 12.64
N TYR A 140 10.25 -21.49 12.17
CA TYR A 140 10.03 -22.80 12.80
C TYR A 140 10.74 -22.90 14.16
N PHE A 141 12.06 -22.67 14.19
CA PHE A 141 12.87 -22.87 15.39
C PHE A 141 12.57 -21.87 16.51
N LEU A 142 12.38 -20.59 16.19
CA LEU A 142 12.14 -19.56 17.21
C LEU A 142 10.83 -19.81 17.95
N VAL A 143 9.75 -20.14 17.23
CA VAL A 143 8.45 -20.40 17.86
C VAL A 143 8.50 -21.67 18.69
N ASP A 144 9.11 -22.74 18.17
CA ASP A 144 9.18 -24.03 18.85
C ASP A 144 10.11 -24.00 20.07
N MET A 145 11.11 -23.11 20.07
CA MET A 145 11.94 -22.87 21.25
C MET A 145 11.24 -21.98 22.28
N LEU A 146 10.60 -20.89 21.84
CA LEU A 146 10.06 -19.86 22.73
C LEU A 146 8.71 -20.24 23.34
N CYS A 147 7.85 -20.91 22.58
CA CYS A 147 6.48 -21.16 23.00
C CYS A 147 6.37 -22.15 24.17
N PRO A 148 7.12 -23.26 24.21
CA PRO A 148 7.10 -24.15 25.39
C PRO A 148 7.64 -23.48 26.66
N VAL A 149 8.58 -22.53 26.53
CA VAL A 149 9.20 -21.84 27.67
C VAL A 149 8.29 -20.77 28.27
N MET A 150 7.62 -19.99 27.41
CA MET A 150 6.78 -18.87 27.86
C MET A 150 5.30 -19.24 27.98
N GLY A 151 4.86 -20.30 27.33
CA GLY A 151 3.46 -20.65 27.13
C GLY A 151 2.82 -19.85 25.98
N VAL A 152 1.86 -20.49 25.31
CA VAL A 152 1.12 -19.95 24.17
C VAL A 152 0.45 -18.60 24.48
N THR A 153 -0.15 -18.49 25.66
CA THR A 153 -0.84 -17.27 26.11
C THR A 153 0.11 -16.09 26.23
N VAL A 154 1.30 -16.28 26.82
CA VAL A 154 2.29 -15.21 26.97
C VAL A 154 2.83 -14.81 25.60
N PHE A 155 3.09 -15.79 24.72
CA PHE A 155 3.54 -15.50 23.35
C PHE A 155 2.55 -14.62 22.58
N LYS A 156 1.24 -14.89 22.70
CA LYS A 156 0.18 -14.06 22.09
C LYS A 156 0.25 -12.60 22.53
N TRP A 157 0.32 -12.37 23.84
CA TRP A 157 0.26 -11.03 24.42
C TRP A 157 1.54 -10.22 24.21
N PHE A 158 2.71 -10.87 24.20
CA PHE A 158 3.99 -10.16 24.11
C PHE A 158 4.55 -10.05 22.69
N PHE A 159 4.24 -10.99 21.79
CA PHE A 159 4.85 -11.02 20.46
C PHE A 159 3.82 -10.84 19.34
N ALA A 160 2.74 -11.62 19.35
CA ALA A 160 1.77 -11.58 18.25
C ALA A 160 1.01 -10.24 18.20
N TRP A 161 0.39 -9.83 19.31
CA TRP A 161 -0.39 -8.59 19.37
C TRP A 161 0.47 -7.34 19.16
N PRO A 162 1.58 -7.15 19.91
CA PRO A 162 2.45 -5.99 19.69
C PRO A 162 3.04 -5.94 18.28
N GLY A 163 3.43 -7.09 17.72
CA GLY A 163 3.94 -7.17 16.34
C GLY A 163 2.89 -6.77 15.30
N MET A 164 1.65 -7.28 15.43
CA MET A 164 0.55 -6.90 14.54
C MET A 164 0.19 -5.42 14.68
N MET A 165 0.11 -4.91 15.91
CA MET A 165 -0.18 -3.50 16.19
C MET A 165 0.93 -2.59 15.67
N TRP A 166 2.20 -2.96 15.85
CA TRP A 166 3.34 -2.22 15.31
C TRP A 166 3.30 -2.17 13.79
N SER A 167 3.02 -3.29 13.12
CA SER A 167 2.90 -3.34 11.66
C SER A 167 1.75 -2.48 11.13
N ALA A 168 0.60 -2.51 11.82
CA ALA A 168 -0.54 -1.65 11.51
C ALA A 168 -0.21 -0.17 11.74
N ALA A 169 0.43 0.16 12.86
CA ALA A 169 0.84 1.51 13.21
C ALA A 169 1.89 2.07 12.24
N ASP A 170 2.90 1.29 11.85
CA ASP A 170 3.89 1.67 10.83
C ASP A 170 3.22 1.98 9.49
N THR A 171 2.23 1.17 9.11
CA THR A 171 1.45 1.38 7.89
C THR A 171 0.63 2.66 7.99
N LEU A 172 -0.14 2.85 9.06
CA LEU A 172 -0.94 4.06 9.28
C LEU A 172 -0.07 5.32 9.35
N ARG A 173 1.03 5.28 10.11
CA ARG A 173 1.99 6.39 10.24
C ARG A 173 2.58 6.75 8.88
N SER A 174 2.90 5.76 8.05
CA SER A 174 3.36 6.00 6.69
C SER A 174 2.31 6.77 5.87
N PHE A 175 1.03 6.40 5.95
CA PHE A 175 -0.05 7.14 5.27
C PHE A 175 -0.27 8.55 5.84
N TYR A 176 -0.25 8.72 7.17
CA TYR A 176 -0.41 10.02 7.82
C TYR A 176 0.71 11.01 7.45
N ASN A 177 1.97 10.56 7.51
CA ASN A 177 3.13 11.39 7.16
C ASN A 177 3.07 11.87 5.70
N VAL A 178 2.51 11.06 4.80
CA VAL A 178 2.34 11.43 3.40
C VAL A 178 1.22 12.46 3.21
N LYS A 179 0.10 12.27 3.92
CA LYS A 179 -1.03 13.20 3.89
C LYS A 179 -0.61 14.59 4.39
N ASP A 180 0.13 14.65 5.48
CA ASP A 180 0.63 15.90 6.07
C ASP A 180 1.54 16.66 5.10
N LYS A 181 2.50 15.95 4.48
CA LYS A 181 3.36 16.52 3.42
C LYS A 181 2.58 17.01 2.21
N SER A 182 1.54 16.29 1.78
CA SER A 182 0.72 16.74 0.63
C SER A 182 -0.03 18.04 0.93
N TRP A 183 -0.60 18.18 2.12
CA TRP A 183 -1.33 19.39 2.52
C TRP A 183 -0.39 20.59 2.71
N SER A 184 0.79 20.37 3.28
CA SER A 184 1.80 21.43 3.41
C SER A 184 2.27 21.94 2.04
N ASN A 185 2.50 21.04 1.07
CA ASN A 185 2.91 21.42 -0.28
C ASN A 185 1.80 22.15 -1.05
N GLU A 186 0.54 21.73 -0.92
CA GLU A 186 -0.61 22.42 -1.54
C GLU A 186 -0.79 23.83 -0.98
N GLY A 187 -0.65 24.00 0.35
CA GLY A 187 -0.70 25.32 0.99
C GLY A 187 0.43 26.24 0.53
N ALA A 188 1.67 25.73 0.46
CA ALA A 188 2.81 26.49 -0.03
C ALA A 188 2.65 26.91 -1.50
N ALA A 189 2.11 26.03 -2.35
CA ALA A 189 1.84 26.35 -3.75
C ALA A 189 0.76 27.44 -3.90
N GLN A 190 -0.32 27.38 -3.11
CA GLN A 190 -1.37 28.41 -3.12
C GLN A 190 -0.84 29.76 -2.63
N GLN A 191 0.02 29.76 -1.61
CA GLN A 191 0.62 31.00 -1.11
C GLN A 191 1.54 31.64 -2.16
N ALA A 192 2.39 30.85 -2.82
CA ALA A 192 3.25 31.34 -3.90
C ALA A 192 2.45 31.88 -5.10
N GLU A 193 1.31 31.26 -5.44
CA GLU A 193 0.44 31.77 -6.50
C GLU A 193 -0.27 33.08 -6.11
N THR A 194 -0.60 33.24 -4.83
CA THR A 194 -1.21 34.47 -4.29
C THR A 194 -0.20 35.63 -4.27
N GLU A 195 1.03 35.39 -3.82
CA GLU A 195 2.11 36.39 -3.84
C GLU A 195 2.42 36.83 -5.28
N LYS A 196 2.49 35.88 -6.23
CA LYS A 196 2.71 36.19 -7.64
C LYS A 196 1.59 37.01 -8.27
N LYS A 197 0.33 36.81 -7.85
CA LYS A 197 -0.80 37.65 -8.30
C LYS A 197 -0.73 39.05 -7.71
N ALA A 198 -0.34 39.19 -6.44
CA ALA A 198 -0.19 40.49 -5.79
C ALA A 198 0.90 41.34 -6.48
N ASP A 199 1.97 40.73 -6.98
CA ASP A 199 3.03 41.42 -7.74
C ASP A 199 2.64 41.78 -9.18
N MET A 200 1.58 41.15 -9.72
CA MET A 200 1.12 41.37 -11.11
C MET A 200 -0.05 42.36 -11.21
N ASP A 201 -0.65 42.80 -10.10
CA ASP A 201 -1.60 43.91 -10.14
C ASP A 201 -0.84 45.21 -10.42
N PRO A 202 -1.10 45.87 -11.57
CA PRO A 202 -0.45 47.14 -11.87
C PRO A 202 -0.82 48.15 -10.78
N GLN A 203 0.19 48.88 -10.28
CA GLN A 203 -0.05 50.10 -9.52
C GLN A 203 -1.12 50.93 -10.26
N PRO A 204 -2.15 51.43 -9.57
CA PRO A 204 -3.17 52.24 -10.21
C PRO A 204 -2.49 53.48 -10.80
N ALA A 205 -2.29 53.45 -12.12
CA ALA A 205 -1.98 54.64 -12.88
C ALA A 205 -3.16 55.58 -12.70
N GLY A 206 -2.86 56.82 -12.33
CA GLY A 206 -3.84 57.86 -12.03
C GLY A 206 -4.92 57.97 -13.09
N ASP A 207 -6.13 58.18 -12.58
CA ASP A 207 -7.37 58.49 -13.26
C ASP A 207 -7.21 59.66 -14.24
N GLU A 208 -7.30 59.40 -15.54
CA GLU A 208 -7.88 60.35 -16.49
C GLU A 208 -8.81 59.58 -17.43
N GLY A 209 -10.10 59.84 -17.26
CA GLY A 209 -11.16 59.11 -17.92
C GLY A 209 -11.22 59.31 -19.43
N HIS A 210 -11.73 58.29 -20.12
CA HIS A 210 -12.63 58.50 -21.24
C HIS A 210 -13.45 57.24 -21.52
N ALA A 211 -14.75 57.42 -21.65
CA ALA A 211 -15.69 56.40 -22.06
C ALA A 211 -15.51 56.02 -23.53
N THR A 212 -15.62 54.73 -23.86
CA THR A 212 -16.36 54.22 -25.04
C THR A 212 -16.67 52.73 -24.92
N LYS A 213 -17.89 52.40 -25.36
CA LYS A 213 -18.46 51.06 -25.60
C LYS A 213 -17.71 50.34 -26.73
N GLU A 214 -17.63 49.01 -26.70
CA GLU A 214 -18.10 48.15 -27.81
C GLU A 214 -18.00 46.64 -27.54
N GLU A 215 -18.70 45.92 -28.41
CA GLU A 215 -19.25 44.57 -28.40
C GLU A 215 -18.31 43.36 -28.61
N VAL A 216 -18.80 42.21 -28.11
CA VAL A 216 -18.92 40.89 -28.75
C VAL A 216 -17.69 40.23 -29.41
N ALA A 217 -17.29 39.06 -28.89
CA ALA A 217 -17.09 37.85 -29.69
C ALA A 217 -17.07 36.57 -28.84
N LYS A 218 -18.07 35.72 -29.02
CA LYS A 218 -18.09 34.32 -28.58
C LYS A 218 -17.14 33.51 -29.47
N GLY A 219 -16.04 33.01 -28.90
CA GLY A 219 -15.17 32.02 -29.56
C GLY A 219 -15.49 30.60 -29.08
N SER A 220 -16.10 29.79 -29.95
CA SER A 220 -16.30 28.36 -29.72
C SER A 220 -15.00 27.59 -29.95
N PHE A 221 -14.58 26.79 -28.98
CA PHE A 221 -13.52 25.79 -29.17
C PHE A 221 -14.10 24.48 -29.71
N PRO A 222 -13.61 23.94 -30.85
CA PRO A 222 -13.98 22.61 -31.30
C PRO A 222 -13.24 21.54 -30.48
N TYR A 223 -14.00 20.62 -29.89
CA TYR A 223 -13.47 19.36 -29.37
C TYR A 223 -13.03 18.48 -30.53
N VAL A 224 -11.74 18.16 -30.57
CA VAL A 224 -11.15 17.13 -31.43
C VAL A 224 -11.33 15.79 -30.73
N THR A 225 -12.08 14.88 -31.34
CA THR A 225 -12.16 13.47 -30.94
C THR A 225 -10.97 12.70 -31.50
N PRO A 226 -10.30 11.83 -30.72
CA PRO A 226 -9.36 10.87 -31.27
C PRO A 226 -10.13 9.70 -31.90
N SER A 227 -9.92 9.46 -33.19
CA SER A 227 -10.35 8.25 -33.88
C SER A 227 -9.52 7.06 -33.37
N LEU A 228 -10.20 6.05 -32.82
CA LEU A 228 -9.63 4.73 -32.58
C LEU A 228 -9.51 4.00 -33.92
N GLY A 229 -8.28 3.65 -34.28
CA GLY A 229 -7.96 2.53 -35.18
C GLY A 229 -7.53 1.32 -34.38
#